data_AF-A0A924AXA9-F1
#
_entry.id   AF-A0A924AXA9-F1
#
_cell.length_a   1.000
_cell.length_b   1.000
_cell.length_c   1.000
_cell.angle_alpha   90.00
_cell.angle_beta   90.00
_cell.angle_gamma   90.00
#
_symmetry.space_group_name_H-M   'P 1'
#
loop_
_entity.id
_entity.type
_entity.pdbx_description
1 polymer ?
#
loop_
_entity_poly.entity_id
_entity_poly.type
_entity_poly.pdbx_seq_one_letter_code
_entity_poly.pdbx_strand_id
1 'polypeptide(L)'
;GTTGAGKSGCMNALLSSIVLNASPDEVKMLLIDPKKVELSTYEGLPHLLTPVVTNMKKAANALGNVVAQMEERYSSMEIAGARTLPEYNKIREARGDAPVPYILVIIDELADLVMQAKADVEDAVIRVAQKGRAAGFHMVVATQRPSVDVITGMIKSNIPSRIAFAVSSQTDSRVILDQNGAETLLGSGDMLFKPIWARAPQRVQGAWISEKEVRQLCDAAREQREPEFDDDLLAEPEPAASSADADFVDSDDRLPEAIRLVAEFQTCSASFFQRRMRVGYTRGARLVDMLERRGVCAPGEGPRPRNVLITQDDVPRLLDELTTDLLGRAEGGDKA
;
A
#
# COMPACT_ATOMS: atom_id res chain seq x y z
N GLY A 1 9.56 -21.61 4.67
CA GLY A 1 9.28 -22.88 5.39
C GLY A 1 8.45 -23.77 4.50
N THR A 2 8.58 -25.09 4.61
CA THR A 2 7.86 -26.02 3.71
C THR A 2 6.37 -26.14 4.08
N THR A 3 5.57 -26.79 3.21
CA THR A 3 4.16 -27.06 3.47
C THR A 3 3.96 -27.81 4.79
N GLY A 4 2.99 -27.38 5.60
CA GLY A 4 2.71 -27.99 6.91
C GLY A 4 3.68 -27.60 8.04
N ALA A 5 4.72 -26.80 7.76
CA ALA A 5 5.71 -26.42 8.78
C ALA A 5 5.20 -25.39 9.80
N GLY A 6 4.06 -24.74 9.54
CA GLY A 6 3.46 -23.72 10.42
C GLY A 6 3.47 -22.29 9.89
N LYS A 7 3.89 -22.07 8.64
CA LYS A 7 3.89 -20.75 7.97
C LYS A 7 2.53 -20.05 8.08
N SER A 8 1.48 -20.74 7.64
CA SER A 8 0.11 -20.22 7.59
C SER A 8 -0.46 -19.96 8.98
N GLY A 9 -0.23 -20.86 9.93
CA GLY A 9 -0.62 -20.67 11.34
C GLY A 9 0.04 -19.44 11.96
N CYS A 10 1.32 -19.20 11.69
CA CYS A 10 2.01 -18.00 12.15
C CYS A 10 1.47 -16.73 11.50
N MET A 11 1.16 -16.76 10.20
CA MET A 11 0.56 -15.62 9.51
C MET A 11 -0.82 -15.29 10.11
N ASN A 12 -1.63 -16.31 10.39
CA ASN A 12 -2.90 -16.14 11.08
C ASN A 12 -2.74 -15.57 12.49
N ALA A 13 -1.78 -16.06 13.27
CA ALA A 13 -1.50 -15.53 14.59
C ALA A 13 -1.06 -14.06 14.55
N LEU A 14 -0.24 -13.68 13.56
CA LEU A 14 0.21 -12.30 13.36
C LEU A 14 -0.96 -11.38 13.00
N LEU A 15 -1.75 -11.75 11.98
CA LEU A 15 -2.89 -10.95 11.53
C LEU A 15 -3.95 -10.84 12.63
N SER A 16 -4.26 -11.94 13.31
CA SER A 16 -5.22 -11.94 14.41
C SER A 16 -4.76 -11.05 15.56
N SER A 17 -3.46 -11.05 15.87
CA SER A 17 -2.89 -10.13 16.88
C SER A 17 -3.10 -8.67 16.49
N ILE A 18 -2.94 -8.31 15.21
CA ILE A 18 -3.18 -6.94 14.74
C ILE A 18 -4.65 -6.57 14.86
N VAL A 19 -5.55 -7.41 14.34
CA VAL A 19 -7.00 -7.14 14.36
C VAL A 19 -7.53 -7.02 15.79
N LEU A 20 -6.95 -7.75 16.74
CA LEU A 20 -7.32 -7.68 18.17
C LEU A 20 -6.78 -6.43 18.90
N ASN A 21 -5.69 -5.83 18.43
CA ASN A 21 -4.96 -4.80 19.20
C ASN A 21 -4.85 -3.44 18.49
N ALA A 22 -5.29 -3.33 17.23
CA ALA A 22 -5.22 -2.08 16.47
C ALA A 22 -6.54 -1.82 15.73
N SER A 23 -6.99 -0.58 15.77
CA SER A 23 -8.14 -0.12 14.98
C SER A 23 -7.75 0.10 13.50
N PRO A 24 -8.73 0.10 12.57
CA PRO A 24 -8.49 0.43 11.16
C PRO A 24 -7.89 1.81 10.91
N ASP A 25 -8.04 2.74 11.86
CA ASP A 25 -7.48 4.09 11.78
C ASP A 25 -6.01 4.15 12.25
N GLU A 26 -5.55 3.12 12.97
CA GLU A 26 -4.15 2.97 13.39
C GLU A 26 -3.34 2.12 12.42
N VAL A 27 -3.95 1.05 11.88
CA VAL A 27 -3.28 0.11 10.96
C VAL A 27 -4.19 -0.23 9.79
N LYS A 28 -3.64 -0.04 8.59
CA LYS A 28 -4.21 -0.48 7.33
C LYS A 28 -3.34 -1.56 6.69
N MET A 29 -3.95 -2.49 5.96
CA MET A 29 -3.30 -3.68 5.43
C MET A 29 -3.53 -3.86 3.93
N LEU A 30 -2.48 -4.29 3.24
CA LEU A 30 -2.56 -4.84 1.88
C LEU A 30 -2.21 -6.33 1.95
N LEU A 31 -3.17 -7.18 1.58
CA LEU A 31 -3.01 -8.63 1.60
C LEU A 31 -2.86 -9.18 0.19
N ILE A 32 -1.76 -9.89 -0.06
CA ILE A 32 -1.48 -10.53 -1.36
C ILE A 32 -1.44 -12.05 -1.17
N ASP A 33 -2.44 -12.75 -1.74
CA ASP A 33 -2.60 -14.20 -1.70
C ASP A 33 -2.91 -14.74 -3.11
N PRO A 34 -1.87 -15.06 -3.91
CA PRO A 34 -2.04 -15.57 -5.27
C PRO A 34 -2.81 -16.90 -5.33
N LYS A 35 -2.84 -17.67 -4.24
CA LYS A 35 -3.43 -19.01 -4.20
C LYS A 35 -4.84 -19.03 -3.63
N LYS A 36 -5.30 -17.93 -3.00
CA LYS A 36 -6.62 -17.80 -2.35
C LYS A 36 -6.86 -18.77 -1.19
N VAL A 37 -5.79 -19.31 -0.61
CA VAL A 37 -5.89 -20.36 0.41
C VAL A 37 -5.81 -19.77 1.81
N GLU A 38 -4.88 -18.85 2.04
CA GLU A 38 -4.44 -18.51 3.38
C GLU A 38 -5.07 -17.21 3.89
N LEU A 39 -5.25 -16.21 3.02
CA LEU A 39 -5.68 -14.86 3.42
C LEU A 39 -7.14 -14.55 3.07
N SER A 40 -7.82 -15.43 2.34
CA SER A 40 -9.22 -15.23 1.93
C SER A 40 -10.19 -15.06 3.11
N THR A 41 -9.89 -15.64 4.27
CA THR A 41 -10.71 -15.48 5.49
C THR A 41 -10.73 -14.04 6.01
N TYR A 42 -9.76 -13.20 5.64
CA TYR A 42 -9.65 -11.79 6.04
C TYR A 42 -10.35 -10.82 5.07
N GLU A 43 -10.99 -11.33 4.02
CA GLU A 43 -11.65 -10.50 3.01
C GLU A 43 -12.70 -9.56 3.65
N GLY A 44 -12.77 -8.32 3.17
CA GLY A 44 -13.73 -7.33 3.66
C GLY A 44 -13.49 -6.80 5.08
N LEU A 45 -12.33 -7.05 5.70
CA LEU A 45 -12.00 -6.41 6.98
C LEU A 45 -11.83 -4.88 6.81
N PRO A 46 -12.26 -4.07 7.79
CA PRO A 46 -12.13 -2.61 7.71
C PRO A 46 -10.68 -2.12 7.67
N HIS A 47 -9.74 -2.94 8.13
CA HIS A 47 -8.31 -2.69 8.02
C HIS A 47 -7.77 -2.79 6.59
N LEU A 48 -8.48 -3.42 5.66
CA LEU A 48 -7.97 -3.60 4.31
C LEU A 48 -8.00 -2.30 3.50
N LEU A 49 -6.91 -2.05 2.76
CA LEU A 49 -6.82 -0.98 1.75
C LEU A 49 -7.43 -1.40 0.42
N THR A 50 -7.46 -2.69 0.12
CA THR A 50 -8.02 -3.27 -1.09
C THR A 50 -8.65 -4.61 -0.76
N PRO A 51 -9.52 -5.18 -1.61
CA PRO A 51 -9.80 -6.60 -1.55
C PRO A 51 -8.51 -7.43 -1.57
N VAL A 52 -8.55 -8.67 -1.06
CA VAL A 52 -7.36 -9.54 -1.04
C VAL A 52 -6.88 -9.73 -2.47
N VAL A 53 -5.62 -9.38 -2.73
CA VAL A 53 -5.08 -9.35 -4.09
C VAL A 53 -4.63 -10.74 -4.48
N THR A 54 -5.34 -11.33 -5.44
CA THR A 54 -5.07 -12.71 -5.90
C THR A 54 -4.42 -12.75 -7.28
N ASN A 55 -4.48 -11.65 -8.04
CA ASN A 55 -3.88 -11.56 -9.37
C ASN A 55 -2.44 -11.04 -9.25
N MET A 56 -1.49 -11.77 -9.83
CA MET A 56 -0.06 -11.45 -9.71
C MET A 56 0.33 -10.11 -10.35
N LYS A 57 -0.28 -9.73 -11.48
CA LYS A 57 -0.04 -8.43 -12.12
C LYS A 57 -0.57 -7.29 -11.25
N LYS A 58 -1.80 -7.43 -10.74
CA LYS A 58 -2.38 -6.45 -9.79
C LYS A 58 -1.55 -6.34 -8.51
N ALA A 59 -0.99 -7.44 -8.02
CA ALA A 59 -0.12 -7.44 -6.86
C ALA A 59 1.19 -6.67 -7.10
N ALA A 60 1.84 -6.85 -8.26
CA ALA A 60 3.02 -6.08 -8.61
C ALA A 60 2.71 -4.57 -8.70
N ASN A 61 1.59 -4.20 -9.35
CA ASN A 61 1.13 -2.81 -9.42
C ASN A 61 0.84 -2.23 -8.03
N ALA A 62 0.14 -2.99 -7.18
CA ALA A 62 -0.18 -2.57 -5.81
C ALA A 62 1.09 -2.32 -4.97
N LEU A 63 2.13 -3.15 -5.14
CA LEU A 63 3.42 -2.90 -4.49
C LEU A 63 4.08 -1.60 -4.99
N GLY A 64 4.01 -1.32 -6.30
CA GLY A 64 4.46 -0.05 -6.87
C GLY A 64 3.70 1.15 -6.32
N ASN A 65 2.38 1.04 -6.20
CA ASN A 65 1.53 2.10 -5.66
C ASN A 65 1.75 2.30 -4.15
N VAL A 66 2.04 1.24 -3.38
CA VAL A 66 2.47 1.35 -1.98
C VAL A 66 3.78 2.15 -1.87
N VAL A 67 4.74 1.91 -2.76
CA VAL A 67 5.97 2.72 -2.81
C VAL A 67 5.63 4.19 -3.10
N ALA A 68 4.77 4.47 -4.09
CA ALA A 68 4.37 5.84 -4.41
C ALA A 68 3.73 6.55 -3.21
N GLN A 69 2.80 5.89 -2.50
CA GLN A 69 2.20 6.42 -1.28
C GLN A 69 3.23 6.63 -0.17
N MET A 70 4.24 5.77 -0.06
CA MET A 70 5.33 5.93 0.90
C MET A 70 6.14 7.19 0.60
N GLU A 71 6.49 7.45 -0.66
CA GLU A 71 7.22 8.65 -1.07
C GLU A 71 6.40 9.93 -0.88
N GLU A 72 5.11 9.88 -1.19
CA GLU A 72 4.17 10.99 -0.96
C GLU A 72 4.05 11.33 0.53
N ARG A 73 3.96 10.29 1.38
CA ARG A 73 3.94 10.47 2.83
C ARG A 73 5.26 11.05 3.34
N TYR A 74 6.40 10.60 2.82
CA TYR A 74 7.70 11.17 3.15
C TYR A 74 7.77 12.67 2.84
N SER A 75 7.34 13.07 1.64
CA SER A 75 7.27 14.47 1.24
C SER A 75 6.37 15.28 2.20
N SER A 76 5.21 14.72 2.55
CA SER A 76 4.26 15.36 3.48
C SER A 76 4.84 15.52 4.89
N MET A 77 5.62 14.54 5.35
CA MET A 77 6.30 14.58 6.65
C MET A 77 7.41 15.64 6.66
N GLU A 78 8.21 15.71 5.59
CA GLU A 78 9.29 16.70 5.45
C GLU A 78 8.74 18.13 5.47
N ILE A 79 7.67 18.40 4.70
CA ILE A 79 6.99 19.71 4.69
C ILE A 79 6.44 20.06 6.08
N ALA A 80 5.95 19.08 6.83
CA ALA A 80 5.47 19.28 8.20
C ALA A 80 6.60 19.38 9.23
N GLY A 81 7.86 19.12 8.86
CA GLY A 81 9.01 19.09 9.76
C GLY A 81 9.09 17.84 10.65
N ALA A 82 8.39 16.76 10.30
CA ALA A 82 8.41 15.48 11.02
C ALA A 82 9.43 14.51 10.42
N ARG A 83 10.15 13.76 11.27
CA ARG A 83 11.09 12.72 10.82
C ARG A 83 10.48 11.33 10.84
N THR A 84 9.43 11.11 11.63
CA THR A 84 8.77 9.81 11.78
C THR A 84 7.24 9.95 11.75
N LEU A 85 6.52 8.88 11.40
CA LEU A 85 5.06 8.86 11.40
C LEU A 85 4.46 9.25 12.77
N PRO A 86 4.97 8.77 13.93
CA PRO A 86 4.48 9.24 15.22
C PRO A 86 4.64 10.76 15.43
N GLU A 87 5.76 11.35 15.01
CA GLU A 87 5.95 12.81 15.09
C GLU A 87 4.97 13.53 14.16
N TYR A 88 4.77 13.00 12.95
CA TYR A 88 3.84 13.55 11.98
C TYR A 88 2.40 13.51 12.48
N ASN A 89 1.97 12.38 13.06
CA ASN A 89 0.64 12.24 13.64
C ASN A 89 0.42 13.19 14.82
N LYS A 90 1.42 13.40 15.69
CA LYS A 90 1.34 14.42 16.75
C LYS A 90 1.12 15.84 16.20
N ILE A 91 1.78 16.18 15.10
CA ILE A 91 1.62 17.49 14.44
C ILE A 91 0.21 17.62 13.84
N ARG A 92 -0.30 16.56 13.21
CA ARG A 92 -1.66 16.53 12.64
C ARG A 92 -2.73 16.67 13.72
N GLU A 93 -2.62 15.90 14.80
CA GLU A 93 -3.52 15.97 15.94
C GLU A 93 -3.54 17.37 16.57
N ALA A 94 -2.38 18.00 16.72
CA ALA A 94 -2.29 19.38 17.23
C ALA A 94 -2.96 20.42 16.30
N ARG A 95 -3.16 20.10 15.02
CA ARG A 95 -3.89 20.92 14.04
C ARG A 95 -5.38 20.55 13.93
N GLY A 96 -5.83 19.51 14.64
CA GLY A 96 -7.18 18.96 14.54
C GLY A 96 -7.39 18.05 13.33
N ASP A 97 -6.32 17.67 12.63
CA ASP A 97 -6.37 16.69 11.54
C ASP A 97 -6.31 15.26 12.10
N ALA A 98 -7.01 14.33 11.45
CA ALA A 98 -6.92 12.91 11.81
C ALA A 98 -5.50 12.36 11.59
N PRO A 99 -5.01 11.47 12.47
CA PRO A 99 -3.74 10.79 12.28
C PRO A 99 -3.79 9.87 11.05
N VAL A 100 -2.62 9.56 10.50
CA VAL A 100 -2.46 8.65 9.36
C VAL A 100 -2.05 7.27 9.87
N PRO A 101 -2.66 6.17 9.37
CA PRO A 101 -2.37 4.82 9.83
C PRO A 101 -1.00 4.32 9.36
N TYR A 102 -0.45 3.36 10.10
CA TYR A 102 0.59 2.48 9.62
C TYR A 102 0.05 1.63 8.46
N ILE A 103 0.91 1.32 7.49
CA ILE A 103 0.58 0.42 6.38
C ILE A 103 1.40 -0.85 6.50
N LEU A 104 0.71 -1.99 6.59
CA LEU A 104 1.32 -3.30 6.62
C LEU A 104 1.00 -4.08 5.33
N VAL A 105 2.04 -4.43 4.58
CA VAL A 105 1.92 -5.28 3.40
C VAL A 105 2.24 -6.73 3.78
N ILE A 106 1.33 -7.66 3.49
CA ILE A 106 1.56 -9.10 3.68
C ILE A 106 1.53 -9.81 2.33
N ILE A 107 2.59 -10.56 2.04
CA ILE A 107 2.72 -11.39 0.84
C ILE A 107 2.84 -12.85 1.29
N ASP A 108 1.84 -13.69 1.01
CA ASP A 108 1.88 -15.11 1.44
C ASP A 108 2.94 -15.93 0.68
N GLU A 109 3.09 -15.67 -0.62
CA GLU A 109 4.02 -16.40 -1.47
C GLU A 109 4.75 -15.45 -2.44
N LEU A 110 5.90 -14.95 -1.99
CA LEU A 110 6.76 -14.07 -2.78
C LEU A 110 7.20 -14.72 -4.10
N ALA A 111 7.45 -16.03 -4.09
CA ALA A 111 7.97 -16.73 -5.26
C ALA A 111 7.06 -16.58 -6.48
N ASP A 112 5.74 -16.61 -6.27
CA ASP A 112 4.76 -16.49 -7.34
C ASP A 112 4.80 -15.08 -7.96
N LEU A 113 4.99 -14.04 -7.15
CA LEU A 113 5.16 -12.66 -7.64
C LEU A 113 6.48 -12.48 -8.41
N VAL A 114 7.58 -12.98 -7.86
CA VAL A 114 8.91 -12.89 -8.49
C VAL A 114 8.93 -13.59 -9.85
N MET A 115 8.23 -14.71 -10.00
CA MET A 115 8.12 -15.41 -11.29
C MET A 115 7.39 -14.61 -12.37
N GLN A 116 6.49 -13.70 -11.98
CA GLN A 116 5.70 -12.90 -12.91
C GLN A 116 6.37 -11.55 -13.25
N ALA A 117 6.97 -10.90 -12.26
CA ALA A 117 7.51 -9.54 -12.38
C ALA A 117 8.69 -9.32 -11.41
N LYS A 118 9.79 -10.09 -11.60
CA LYS A 118 10.95 -10.10 -10.69
C LYS A 118 11.49 -8.69 -10.37
N ALA A 119 11.77 -7.90 -11.40
CA ALA A 119 12.41 -6.60 -11.23
C ALA A 119 11.54 -5.64 -10.40
N ASP A 120 10.26 -5.50 -10.76
CA ASP A 120 9.34 -4.57 -10.09
C ASP A 120 9.06 -4.98 -8.64
N VAL A 121 8.88 -6.28 -8.39
CA VAL A 121 8.65 -6.82 -7.04
C VAL A 121 9.88 -6.64 -6.16
N GLU A 122 11.06 -6.98 -6.67
CA GLU A 122 12.32 -6.84 -5.91
C GLU A 122 12.61 -5.37 -5.58
N ASP A 123 12.45 -4.47 -6.55
CA ASP A 123 12.62 -3.03 -6.38
C ASP A 123 11.63 -2.44 -5.35
N ALA A 124 10.35 -2.83 -5.41
CA ALA A 124 9.35 -2.38 -4.44
C ALA A 124 9.65 -2.88 -3.02
N VAL A 125 10.01 -4.17 -2.87
CA VAL A 125 10.40 -4.75 -1.57
C VAL A 125 11.60 -4.02 -0.98
N ILE A 126 12.63 -3.74 -1.79
CA ILE A 126 13.83 -3.02 -1.34
C ILE A 126 13.48 -1.61 -0.89
N ARG A 127 12.71 -0.85 -1.69
CA ARG A 127 12.33 0.53 -1.35
C ARG A 127 11.54 0.60 -0.04
N VAL A 128 10.53 -0.26 0.13
CA VAL A 128 9.76 -0.32 1.37
C VAL A 128 10.65 -0.72 2.55
N ALA A 129 11.54 -1.70 2.38
CA ALA A 129 12.41 -2.14 3.47
C ALA A 129 13.43 -1.05 3.90
N GLN A 130 13.94 -0.25 2.95
CA GLN A 130 14.93 0.80 3.22
C GLN A 130 14.31 2.06 3.84
N LYS A 131 13.16 2.50 3.33
CA LYS A 131 12.56 3.79 3.68
C LYS A 131 11.30 3.64 4.53
N GLY A 132 10.61 2.51 4.50
CA GLY A 132 9.30 2.35 5.11
C GLY A 132 9.25 2.62 6.62
N ARG A 133 10.30 2.28 7.37
CA ARG A 133 10.31 2.37 8.85
C ARG A 133 9.90 3.74 9.38
N ALA A 134 10.41 4.83 8.82
CA ALA A 134 10.11 6.16 9.36
C ALA A 134 8.72 6.65 8.91
N ALA A 135 8.30 6.30 7.69
CA ALA A 135 6.99 6.63 7.14
C ALA A 135 5.85 5.71 7.65
N GLY A 136 6.18 4.69 8.45
CA GLY A 136 5.21 3.74 9.01
C GLY A 136 4.71 2.70 8.01
N PHE A 137 5.54 2.32 7.04
CA PHE A 137 5.30 1.21 6.13
C PHE A 137 6.12 0.00 6.58
N HIS A 138 5.44 -1.15 6.68
CA HIS A 138 6.00 -2.42 7.13
C HIS A 138 5.61 -3.54 6.18
N MET A 139 6.44 -4.58 6.12
CA MET A 139 6.20 -5.70 5.22
C MET A 139 6.48 -7.04 5.90
N VAL A 140 5.59 -8.00 5.67
CA VAL A 140 5.78 -9.42 5.99
C VAL A 140 5.78 -10.18 4.68
N VAL A 141 6.92 -10.80 4.37
CA VAL A 141 7.11 -11.57 3.14
C VAL A 141 7.27 -13.03 3.51
N ALA A 142 6.37 -13.86 3.00
CA ALA A 142 6.39 -15.29 3.22
C ALA A 142 6.65 -16.03 1.90
N THR A 143 7.26 -17.21 2.00
CA THR A 143 7.45 -18.11 0.87
C THR A 143 7.64 -19.54 1.34
N GLN A 144 7.11 -20.48 0.54
CA GLN A 144 7.38 -21.91 0.68
C GLN A 144 8.58 -22.38 -0.15
N ARG A 145 9.13 -21.52 -1.01
CA ARG A 145 10.26 -21.82 -1.90
C ARG A 145 11.50 -21.02 -1.46
N PRO A 146 12.25 -21.50 -0.45
CA PRO A 146 13.45 -20.82 0.04
C PRO A 146 14.65 -21.03 -0.89
N SER A 147 14.55 -20.58 -2.15
CA SER A 147 15.64 -20.62 -3.13
C SER A 147 16.32 -19.24 -3.26
N VAL A 148 17.56 -19.23 -3.75
CA VAL A 148 18.33 -18.00 -3.98
C VAL A 148 17.69 -17.11 -5.07
N ASP A 149 16.95 -17.72 -6.01
CA ASP A 149 16.25 -17.00 -7.08
C ASP A 149 15.06 -16.18 -6.57
N VAL A 150 14.43 -16.63 -5.48
CA VAL A 150 13.32 -15.98 -4.80
C VAL A 150 13.81 -15.06 -3.70
N ILE A 151 14.72 -15.55 -2.85
CA ILE A 151 15.31 -14.81 -1.73
C ILE A 151 16.71 -14.36 -2.14
N THR A 152 16.74 -13.33 -2.99
CA THR A 152 17.99 -12.78 -3.54
C THR A 152 18.85 -12.14 -2.44
N GLY A 153 20.13 -11.91 -2.73
CA GLY A 153 21.02 -11.20 -1.81
C GLY A 153 20.52 -9.80 -1.45
N MET A 154 19.87 -9.10 -2.39
CA MET A 154 19.30 -7.77 -2.18
C MET A 154 18.08 -7.81 -1.25
N ILE A 155 17.21 -8.81 -1.39
CA ILE A 155 16.09 -8.99 -0.45
C ILE A 155 16.64 -9.28 0.95
N LYS A 156 17.64 -10.17 1.07
CA LYS A 156 18.24 -10.51 2.36
C LYS A 156 18.91 -9.31 3.04
N SER A 157 19.63 -8.47 2.30
CA SER A 157 20.34 -7.33 2.88
C SER A 157 19.39 -6.26 3.43
N ASN A 158 18.16 -6.17 2.91
CA ASN A 158 17.17 -5.18 3.33
C ASN A 158 16.13 -5.72 4.33
N ILE A 159 15.95 -7.05 4.43
CA ILE A 159 15.04 -7.68 5.40
C ILE A 159 15.86 -8.47 6.44
N PRO A 160 16.32 -7.82 7.53
CA PRO A 160 17.22 -8.45 8.51
C PRO A 160 16.51 -9.32 9.55
N SER A 161 15.26 -9.02 9.90
CA SER A 161 14.46 -9.84 10.81
C SER A 161 13.82 -11.01 10.05
N ARG A 162 14.07 -12.25 10.47
CA ARG A 162 13.66 -13.44 9.72
C ARG A 162 13.10 -14.53 10.62
N ILE A 163 12.12 -15.26 10.10
CA ILE A 163 11.54 -16.44 10.73
C ILE A 163 11.74 -17.60 9.76
N ALA A 164 12.32 -18.71 10.25
CA ALA A 164 12.39 -19.96 9.52
C ALA A 164 11.60 -21.03 10.26
N PHE A 165 10.57 -21.56 9.61
CA PHE A 165 9.93 -22.83 9.99
C PHE A 165 10.75 -24.00 9.47
N ALA A 166 10.34 -25.22 9.81
CA ALA A 166 10.94 -26.44 9.27
C ALA A 166 11.12 -26.38 7.74
N VAL A 167 12.29 -26.82 7.30
CA VAL A 167 12.71 -26.90 5.88
C VAL A 167 13.34 -28.25 5.60
N SER A 168 13.41 -28.64 4.33
CA SER A 168 13.86 -29.96 3.91
C SER A 168 15.38 -30.15 3.96
N SER A 169 16.16 -29.06 3.94
CA SER A 169 17.62 -29.15 3.84
C SER A 169 18.36 -28.02 4.55
N GLN A 170 19.63 -28.27 4.87
CA GLN A 170 20.56 -27.23 5.37
C GLN A 170 20.72 -26.08 4.37
N THR A 171 20.66 -26.38 3.07
CA THR A 171 20.75 -25.35 2.01
C THR A 171 19.60 -24.37 2.14
N ASP A 172 18.37 -24.86 2.29
CA ASP A 172 17.18 -24.03 2.50
C ASP A 172 17.28 -23.21 3.79
N SER A 173 17.80 -23.79 4.88
CA SER A 173 18.04 -23.07 6.13
C SER A 173 19.00 -21.91 5.91
N ARG A 174 20.10 -22.12 5.19
CA ARG A 174 21.08 -21.07 4.88
C ARG A 174 20.52 -19.98 3.98
N VAL A 175 19.63 -20.32 3.04
CA VAL A 175 18.96 -19.31 2.21
C VAL A 175 18.14 -18.35 3.08
N ILE A 176 17.45 -18.85 4.10
CA ILE A 176 16.61 -18.00 4.98
C ILE A 176 17.45 -17.30 6.06
N LEU A 177 18.24 -18.04 6.84
CA LEU A 177 18.88 -17.54 8.08
C LEU A 177 20.35 -17.16 7.94
N ASP A 178 20.97 -17.45 6.79
CA ASP A 178 22.42 -17.45 6.56
C ASP A 178 23.18 -18.46 7.46
N GLN A 179 22.45 -19.42 8.05
CA GLN A 179 23.00 -20.48 8.90
C GLN A 179 22.12 -21.73 8.89
N ASN A 180 22.67 -22.83 9.39
CA ASN A 180 21.95 -24.08 9.62
C ASN A 180 21.04 -23.97 10.87
N GLY A 181 20.08 -24.89 10.96
CA GLY A 181 19.25 -25.12 12.13
C GLY A 181 17.78 -25.35 11.80
N ALA A 182 17.25 -24.71 10.75
CA ALA A 182 15.83 -24.82 10.42
C ALA A 182 15.46 -26.21 9.89
N GLU A 183 16.41 -26.96 9.34
CA GLU A 183 16.23 -28.35 8.91
C GLU A 183 16.04 -29.34 10.06
N THR A 184 16.31 -28.92 11.30
CA THR A 184 16.18 -29.75 12.52
C THR A 184 14.90 -29.47 13.30
N LEU A 185 14.07 -28.54 12.82
CA LEU A 185 12.80 -28.18 13.44
C LEU A 185 11.77 -29.30 13.26
N LEU A 186 10.85 -29.39 14.21
CA LEU A 186 9.86 -30.47 14.30
C LEU A 186 8.66 -30.27 13.37
N GLY A 187 8.48 -29.07 12.81
CA GLY A 187 7.27 -28.67 12.09
C GLY A 187 6.18 -28.15 13.01
N SER A 188 4.94 -28.07 12.52
CA SER A 188 3.76 -27.68 13.31
C SER A 188 3.94 -26.41 14.17
N GLY A 189 4.57 -25.38 13.60
CA GLY A 189 4.78 -24.08 14.26
C GLY A 189 6.10 -23.94 15.01
N ASP A 190 6.93 -24.99 15.10
CA ASP A 190 8.30 -24.87 15.59
C ASP A 190 9.14 -24.04 14.62
N MET A 191 9.80 -22.99 15.12
CA MET A 191 10.49 -22.00 14.29
C MET A 191 11.79 -21.48 14.92
N LEU A 192 12.66 -20.97 14.07
CA LEU A 192 13.80 -20.13 14.43
C LEU A 192 13.49 -18.68 14.08
N PHE A 193 13.47 -17.81 15.08
CA PHE A 193 13.32 -16.37 14.92
C PHE A 193 14.66 -15.67 15.10
N LYS A 194 15.13 -14.99 14.05
CA LYS A 194 16.34 -14.16 14.05
C LYS A 194 15.92 -12.68 13.92
N PRO A 195 15.75 -11.95 15.03
CA PRO A 195 15.48 -10.52 14.95
C PRO A 195 16.73 -9.73 14.54
N ILE A 196 16.53 -8.54 13.99
CA ILE A 196 17.60 -7.62 13.54
C ILE A 196 18.69 -7.34 14.60
N TRP A 197 18.34 -7.34 15.89
CA TRP A 197 19.27 -7.04 16.98
C TRP A 197 20.02 -8.27 17.51
N ALA A 198 19.58 -9.49 17.20
CA ALA A 198 20.17 -10.70 17.74
C ALA A 198 21.28 -11.25 16.84
N ARG A 199 22.36 -11.74 17.47
CA ARG A 199 23.48 -12.40 16.78
C ARG A 199 23.13 -13.82 16.31
N ALA A 200 22.21 -14.48 17.00
CA ALA A 200 21.81 -15.85 16.71
C ALA A 200 20.27 -15.97 16.77
N PRO A 201 19.67 -16.88 15.97
CA PRO A 201 18.25 -17.16 16.04
C PRO A 201 17.88 -17.77 17.39
N GLN A 202 16.68 -17.45 17.84
CA GLN A 202 16.03 -18.03 19.00
C GLN A 202 15.02 -19.06 18.52
N ARG A 203 14.99 -20.25 19.14
CA ARG A 203 13.95 -21.23 18.85
C ARG A 203 12.68 -20.83 19.59
N VAL A 204 11.57 -20.79 18.86
CA VAL A 204 10.26 -20.35 19.33
C VAL A 204 9.22 -21.37 18.87
N GLN A 205 8.25 -21.66 19.73
CA GLN A 205 7.06 -22.41 19.33
C GLN A 205 5.96 -21.41 18.97
N GLY A 206 5.46 -21.49 17.74
CA GLY A 206 4.37 -20.64 17.27
C GLY A 206 3.07 -20.88 18.03
N ALA A 207 2.37 -19.78 18.33
CA ALA A 207 1.00 -19.86 18.80
C ALA A 207 0.11 -20.46 17.71
N TRP A 208 -0.83 -21.30 18.13
CA TRP A 208 -1.84 -21.88 17.25
C TRP A 208 -3.16 -21.14 17.44
N ILE A 209 -3.79 -20.78 16.33
CA ILE A 209 -5.16 -20.28 16.28
C ILE A 209 -5.91 -21.10 15.23
N SER A 210 -7.09 -21.60 15.60
CA SER A 210 -7.91 -22.40 14.69
C SER A 210 -8.59 -21.51 13.65
N GLU A 211 -8.92 -22.08 12.49
CA GLU A 211 -9.70 -21.38 11.46
C GLU A 211 -11.04 -20.85 11.98
N LYS A 212 -11.65 -21.56 12.94
CA LYS A 212 -12.90 -21.14 13.58
C LYS A 212 -12.71 -19.85 14.37
N GLU A 213 -11.64 -19.75 15.16
CA GLU A 213 -11.32 -18.54 15.94
C GLU A 213 -10.97 -17.37 15.02
N VAL A 214 -10.20 -17.61 13.95
CA VAL A 214 -9.90 -16.58 12.94
C VAL A 214 -11.17 -16.06 12.30
N ARG A 215 -12.10 -16.95 11.92
CA ARG A 215 -13.38 -16.55 11.31
C ARG A 215 -14.23 -15.73 12.28
N GLN A 216 -14.36 -16.18 13.53
CA GLN A 216 -15.09 -15.45 14.56
C GLN A 216 -14.52 -14.04 14.79
N LEU A 217 -13.19 -13.91 14.82
CA LEU A 217 -12.52 -12.63 14.92
C LEU A 217 -12.84 -11.74 13.71
N CYS A 218 -12.74 -12.30 12.49
CA CYS A 218 -12.96 -11.54 11.28
C CYS A 218 -14.43 -11.09 11.15
N ASP A 219 -15.39 -11.94 11.50
CA ASP A 219 -16.81 -11.61 11.49
C ASP A 219 -17.12 -10.48 12.47
N ALA A 220 -16.60 -10.57 13.70
CA ALA A 220 -16.76 -9.51 14.69
C ALA A 220 -16.12 -8.17 14.26
N ALA A 221 -15.02 -8.20 13.50
CA ALA A 221 -14.40 -7.00 12.96
C ALA A 221 -15.19 -6.39 11.79
N ARG A 222 -15.79 -7.22 10.91
CA ARG A 222 -16.67 -6.76 9.82
C ARG A 222 -17.95 -6.10 10.33
N GLU A 223 -18.51 -6.60 11.43
CA GLU A 223 -19.71 -6.03 12.05
C GLU A 223 -19.49 -4.62 12.62
N GLN A 224 -18.23 -4.26 12.93
CA GLN A 224 -17.91 -2.96 13.51
C GLN A 224 -17.85 -1.83 12.48
N ARG A 225 -17.35 -2.10 11.27
CA ARG A 225 -17.16 -1.09 10.21
C ARG A 225 -17.01 -1.74 8.84
N GLU A 226 -17.58 -1.12 7.81
CA GLU A 226 -17.34 -1.49 6.42
C GLU A 226 -15.92 -1.10 5.95
N PRO A 227 -15.30 -1.87 5.03
CA PRO A 227 -14.02 -1.51 4.46
C PRO A 227 -14.11 -0.30 3.53
N GLU A 228 -13.14 0.60 3.69
CA GLU A 228 -12.92 1.73 2.77
C GLU A 228 -11.73 1.38 1.89
N PHE A 229 -12.02 0.90 0.67
CA PHE A 229 -11.00 0.53 -0.30
C PHE A 229 -10.47 1.74 -1.06
N ASP A 230 -9.17 1.69 -1.36
CA ASP A 230 -8.43 2.65 -2.17
C ASP A 230 -8.18 2.02 -3.55
N ASP A 231 -9.07 2.29 -4.50
CA ASP A 231 -9.02 1.74 -5.85
C ASP A 231 -7.75 2.16 -6.62
N ASP A 232 -7.15 3.30 -6.25
CA ASP A 232 -5.91 3.80 -6.86
C ASP A 232 -4.74 2.83 -6.61
N LEU A 233 -4.77 2.05 -5.53
CA LEU A 233 -3.75 1.04 -5.27
C LEU A 233 -3.79 -0.12 -6.27
N LEU A 234 -4.94 -0.42 -6.85
CA LEU A 234 -5.09 -1.50 -7.84
C LEU A 234 -5.06 -1.00 -9.29
N ALA A 235 -5.08 0.32 -9.48
CA ALA A 235 -4.99 0.93 -10.78
C ALA A 235 -3.69 0.53 -11.48
N GLU A 236 -3.76 0.32 -12.79
CA GLU A 236 -2.56 0.14 -13.58
C GLU A 236 -1.77 1.45 -13.56
N PRO A 237 -0.44 1.39 -13.39
CA PRO A 237 0.38 2.58 -13.58
C PRO A 237 0.12 3.08 -14.99
N GLU A 238 -0.28 4.36 -15.12
CA GLU A 238 -0.34 4.96 -16.45
C GLU A 238 1.03 4.78 -17.09
N PRO A 239 1.10 4.35 -18.37
CA PRO A 239 2.36 4.15 -19.03
C PRO A 239 3.18 5.41 -18.84
N ALA A 240 4.36 5.27 -18.22
CA ALA A 240 5.29 6.36 -18.06
C ALA A 240 5.47 6.98 -19.45
N ALA A 241 4.90 8.16 -19.65
CA ALA A 241 5.09 8.91 -20.87
C ALA A 241 6.61 9.01 -21.05
N SER A 242 7.11 8.33 -22.08
CA SER A 242 8.49 8.41 -22.48
C SER A 242 8.87 9.88 -22.52
N SER A 243 9.99 10.21 -21.90
CA SER A 243 10.57 11.55 -21.82
C SER A 243 10.98 12.09 -23.20
N ALA A 244 9.99 12.37 -24.04
CA ALA A 244 10.06 13.11 -25.29
C ALA A 244 8.64 13.67 -25.51
N ASP A 245 8.53 15.00 -25.35
CA ASP A 245 7.33 15.83 -25.46
C ASP A 245 6.31 15.73 -24.31
N ALA A 246 6.42 16.68 -23.40
CA ALA A 246 5.52 16.92 -22.29
C ALA A 246 4.18 17.51 -22.78
N ASP A 247 3.31 16.67 -23.33
CA ASP A 247 1.86 16.88 -23.29
C ASP A 247 1.27 15.92 -22.25
N PHE A 248 1.37 16.31 -20.97
CA PHE A 248 0.72 15.61 -19.88
C PHE A 248 -0.79 15.54 -20.14
N VAL A 249 -1.36 14.34 -20.06
CA VAL A 249 -2.78 14.09 -20.29
C VAL A 249 -3.61 14.85 -19.27
N ASP A 250 -4.16 15.98 -19.69
CA ASP A 250 -4.94 16.90 -18.86
C ASP A 250 -6.42 16.49 -18.75
N SER A 251 -6.72 15.19 -18.68
CA SER A 251 -8.08 14.66 -18.64
C SER A 251 -8.26 13.62 -17.53
N ASP A 252 -9.05 13.96 -16.51
CA ASP A 252 -9.59 13.05 -15.50
C ASP A 252 -11.12 13.08 -15.63
N ASP A 253 -11.77 11.92 -15.68
CA ASP A 253 -13.23 11.79 -15.84
C ASP A 253 -14.01 12.47 -14.72
N ARG A 254 -13.40 12.68 -13.55
CA ARG A 254 -14.03 13.34 -12.40
C ARG A 254 -13.65 14.81 -12.27
N LEU A 255 -12.82 15.35 -13.16
CA LEU A 255 -12.49 16.78 -13.17
C LEU A 255 -13.73 17.69 -13.31
N PRO A 256 -14.75 17.39 -14.15
CA PRO A 256 -15.98 18.19 -14.22
C PRO A 256 -16.73 18.25 -12.89
N GLU A 257 -16.75 17.13 -12.15
CA GLU A 257 -17.37 17.04 -10.83
C GLU A 257 -16.56 17.82 -9.79
N ALA A 258 -15.22 17.74 -9.86
CA ALA A 258 -14.33 18.47 -8.98
C ALA A 258 -14.48 20.00 -9.11
N ILE A 259 -14.58 20.52 -10.34
CA ILE A 259 -14.82 21.96 -10.59
C ILE A 259 -16.11 22.43 -9.93
N ARG A 260 -17.21 21.66 -10.08
CA ARG A 260 -18.51 21.98 -9.46
C ARG A 260 -18.41 22.03 -7.94
N LEU A 261 -17.79 21.02 -7.33
CA LEU A 261 -17.66 20.93 -5.88
C LEU A 261 -16.78 22.04 -5.30
N VAL A 262 -15.71 22.39 -5.98
CA VAL A 262 -14.80 23.46 -5.51
C VAL A 262 -15.48 24.82 -5.59
N ALA A 263 -16.23 25.08 -6.67
CA ALA A 263 -17.02 26.30 -6.82
C ALA A 263 -18.14 26.40 -5.78
N GLU A 264 -18.78 25.28 -5.42
CA GLU A 264 -19.84 25.22 -4.41
C GLU A 264 -19.31 25.40 -2.98
N PHE A 265 -18.29 24.64 -2.61
CA PHE A 265 -17.81 24.56 -1.22
C PHE A 265 -16.63 25.48 -0.91
N GLN A 266 -16.12 26.20 -1.91
CA GLN A 266 -15.01 27.14 -1.79
C GLN A 266 -13.78 26.54 -1.07
N THR A 267 -13.56 25.23 -1.26
CA THR A 267 -12.49 24.46 -0.65
C THR A 267 -11.82 23.60 -1.70
N CYS A 268 -10.49 23.66 -1.80
CA CYS A 268 -9.70 22.92 -2.77
C CYS A 268 -8.53 22.20 -2.08
N SER A 269 -8.71 20.93 -1.73
CA SER A 269 -7.66 20.10 -1.12
C SER A 269 -7.83 18.62 -1.46
N ALA A 270 -6.75 17.84 -1.40
CA ALA A 270 -6.80 16.40 -1.64
C ALA A 270 -7.77 15.71 -0.67
N SER A 271 -7.71 16.07 0.61
CA SER A 271 -8.60 15.56 1.66
C SER A 271 -10.07 15.98 1.50
N PHE A 272 -10.34 17.08 0.80
CA PHE A 272 -11.70 17.49 0.46
C PHE A 272 -12.27 16.55 -0.62
N PHE A 273 -11.51 16.29 -1.68
CA PHE A 273 -11.93 15.37 -2.74
C PHE A 273 -12.04 13.93 -2.26
N GLN A 274 -11.13 13.47 -1.41
CA GLN A 274 -11.25 12.15 -0.79
C GLN A 274 -12.60 11.95 -0.10
N ARG A 275 -13.02 12.92 0.72
CA ARG A 275 -14.26 12.83 1.49
C ARG A 275 -15.50 13.00 0.61
N ARG A 276 -15.46 13.93 -0.35
CA ARG A 276 -16.66 14.32 -1.10
C ARG A 276 -16.90 13.51 -2.36
N MET A 277 -15.83 13.07 -3.03
CA MET A 277 -15.88 12.32 -4.29
C MET A 277 -15.53 10.84 -4.10
N ARG A 278 -15.11 10.43 -2.89
CA ARG A 278 -14.67 9.06 -2.58
C ARG A 278 -13.54 8.60 -3.51
N VAL A 279 -12.59 9.49 -3.79
CA VAL A 279 -11.37 9.18 -4.55
C VAL A 279 -10.21 8.94 -3.59
N GLY A 280 -9.20 8.18 -4.01
CA GLY A 280 -7.97 8.01 -3.23
C GLY A 280 -7.23 9.34 -3.02
N TYR A 281 -6.27 9.37 -2.09
CA TYR A 281 -5.53 10.60 -1.77
C TYR A 281 -4.79 11.13 -3.00
N THR A 282 -4.11 10.23 -3.72
CA THR A 282 -3.27 10.56 -4.87
C THR A 282 -4.10 11.12 -6.02
N ARG A 283 -5.26 10.54 -6.31
CA ARG A 283 -6.19 11.10 -7.29
C ARG A 283 -6.78 12.43 -6.83
N GLY A 284 -7.09 12.58 -5.54
CA GLY A 284 -7.49 13.86 -4.96
C GLY A 284 -6.43 14.95 -5.12
N ALA A 285 -5.15 14.65 -4.88
CA ALA A 285 -4.04 15.58 -5.08
C ALA A 285 -3.86 15.95 -6.56
N ARG A 286 -3.98 14.98 -7.47
CA ARG A 286 -3.95 15.22 -8.92
C ARG A 286 -5.07 16.17 -9.35
N LEU A 287 -6.30 15.98 -8.85
CA LEU A 287 -7.41 16.89 -9.12
C LEU A 287 -7.09 18.32 -8.65
N VAL A 288 -6.49 18.48 -7.47
CA VAL A 288 -6.07 19.80 -6.97
C VAL A 288 -5.06 20.47 -7.90
N ASP A 289 -4.08 19.73 -8.42
CA ASP A 289 -3.06 20.25 -9.35
C ASP A 289 -3.66 20.62 -10.73
N MET A 290 -4.59 19.79 -11.24
CA MET A 290 -5.30 20.07 -12.49
C MET A 290 -6.19 21.32 -12.39
N LEU A 291 -6.79 21.56 -11.23
CA LEU A 291 -7.59 22.74 -10.94
C LEU A 291 -6.73 24.00 -10.80
N GLU A 292 -5.54 23.92 -10.20
CA GLU A 292 -4.60 25.05 -10.16
C GLU A 292 -4.17 25.50 -11.55
N ARG A 293 -3.79 24.55 -12.42
CA ARG A 293 -3.35 24.87 -13.80
C ARG A 293 -4.43 25.58 -14.62
N ARG A 294 -5.69 25.28 -14.33
CA ARG A 294 -6.86 25.91 -14.96
C ARG A 294 -7.28 27.23 -14.31
N GLY A 295 -6.52 27.72 -13.33
CA GLY A 295 -6.87 28.92 -12.59
C GLY A 295 -8.13 28.77 -11.74
N VAL A 296 -8.54 27.53 -11.42
CA VAL A 296 -9.70 27.24 -10.56
C VAL A 296 -9.33 27.43 -9.08
N CYS A 297 -8.09 27.07 -8.72
CA CYS A 297 -7.53 27.28 -7.39
C CYS A 297 -6.21 28.04 -7.49
N ALA A 298 -5.87 28.83 -6.46
CA ALA A 298 -4.60 29.53 -6.36
C ALA A 298 -3.43 28.55 -6.19
N PRO A 299 -2.20 28.93 -6.59
CA PRO A 299 -1.01 28.15 -6.32
C PRO A 299 -0.84 27.84 -4.83
N GLY A 300 -0.44 26.61 -4.53
CA GLY A 300 -0.37 26.13 -3.15
C GLY A 300 0.83 26.68 -2.38
N GLU A 301 0.61 27.10 -1.13
CA GLU A 301 1.67 27.25 -0.12
C GLU A 301 1.66 26.03 0.82
N GLY A 302 2.21 24.91 0.34
CA GLY A 302 2.28 23.65 1.11
C GLY A 302 0.94 22.90 1.22
N PRO A 303 0.67 22.19 2.33
CA PRO A 303 -0.43 21.22 2.44
C PRO A 303 -1.78 21.85 2.85
N ARG A 304 -1.89 23.18 2.85
CA ARG A 304 -3.14 23.88 3.20
C ARG A 304 -4.14 23.80 2.03
N PRO A 305 -5.45 23.87 2.31
CA PRO A 305 -6.45 24.04 1.25
C PRO A 305 -6.11 25.28 0.41
N ARG A 306 -6.15 25.11 -0.91
CA ARG A 306 -5.90 26.19 -1.85
C ARG A 306 -7.11 27.11 -1.91
N ASN A 307 -6.85 28.42 -2.04
CA ASN A 307 -7.91 29.40 -2.23
C ASN A 307 -8.58 29.15 -3.57
N VAL A 308 -9.91 29.09 -3.58
CA VAL A 308 -10.70 28.94 -4.81
C VAL A 308 -10.79 30.30 -5.50
N LEU A 309 -10.52 30.32 -6.81
CA LEU A 309 -10.49 31.54 -7.62
C LEU A 309 -11.75 31.74 -8.48
N ILE A 310 -12.65 30.76 -8.45
CA ILE A 310 -13.86 30.72 -9.27
C ILE A 310 -15.12 30.73 -8.40
N THR A 311 -16.21 31.17 -9.01
CA THR A 311 -17.55 31.14 -8.43
C THR A 311 -18.42 30.14 -9.19
N GLN A 312 -19.65 29.88 -8.70
CA GLN A 312 -20.58 29.01 -9.41
C GLN A 312 -20.94 29.52 -10.81
N ASP A 313 -20.90 30.83 -11.04
CA ASP A 313 -21.21 31.45 -12.33
C ASP A 313 -20.13 31.16 -13.39
N ASP A 314 -18.91 30.83 -12.98
CA ASP A 314 -17.79 30.50 -13.86
C ASP A 314 -17.81 29.03 -14.34
N VAL A 315 -18.57 28.16 -13.66
CA VAL A 315 -18.60 26.72 -13.91
C VAL A 315 -19.05 26.37 -15.33
N PRO A 316 -20.14 26.95 -15.90
CA PRO A 316 -20.57 26.61 -17.25
C PRO A 316 -19.47 26.86 -18.30
N ARG A 317 -18.78 28.01 -18.21
CA ARG A 317 -17.68 28.36 -19.11
C ARG A 317 -16.53 27.35 -19.04
N LEU A 318 -16.12 26.97 -17.83
CA LEU A 318 -15.02 26.02 -17.62
C LEU A 318 -15.34 24.61 -18.10
N LEU A 319 -16.61 24.20 -18.01
CA LEU A 319 -17.07 22.90 -18.53
C LEU A 319 -17.16 22.90 -20.07
N ASP A 320 -17.52 24.02 -20.68
CA ASP A 320 -17.53 24.19 -22.14
C ASP A 320 -16.09 24.19 -22.70
N GLU A 321 -15.14 24.82 -22.00
CA GLU A 321 -13.71 24.78 -22.32
C GLU A 321 -13.16 23.35 -22.28
N LEU A 322 -13.52 22.56 -21.25
CA LEU A 322 -13.17 21.14 -21.16
C LEU A 322 -13.73 20.31 -22.33
N THR A 323 -14.95 20.61 -22.76
CA THR A 323 -15.60 19.90 -23.87
C THR A 323 -14.95 20.25 -25.21
N THR A 324 -14.53 21.50 -25.37
CA THR A 324 -13.84 22.01 -26.57
C THR A 324 -12.42 21.45 -26.68
N ASP A 325 -11.69 21.34 -25.56
CA ASP A 325 -10.37 20.69 -25.50
C ASP A 325 -10.43 19.20 -25.88
N LEU A 326 -11.51 18.51 -25.48
CA LEU A 326 -11.75 17.11 -25.84
C LEU A 326 -12.07 16.93 -27.34
N LEU A 327 -12.86 17.85 -27.93
CA LEU A 327 -13.21 17.82 -29.35
C LEU A 327 -12.03 18.20 -30.27
N GLY A 328 -11.24 19.21 -29.89
CA GLY A 328 -10.05 19.62 -30.63
C GLY A 328 -8.95 18.55 -30.69
N ARG A 329 -8.87 17.68 -29.67
CA ARG A 329 -7.97 16.52 -29.65
C ARG A 329 -8.48 15.34 -30.50
N ALA A 330 -9.80 15.16 -30.61
CA ALA A 330 -10.40 14.11 -31.44
C ALA A 330 -10.21 14.37 -32.96
N GLU A 331 -10.23 15.64 -33.38
CA GLU A 331 -9.99 16.01 -34.79
C GLU A 331 -8.50 16.02 -35.19
N GLY A 332 -7.58 16.14 -34.23
CA GLY A 332 -6.13 16.09 -34.45
C GLY A 332 -5.53 14.67 -34.54
N GLY A 333 -6.26 13.65 -34.11
CA GLY A 333 -5.78 12.27 -34.03
C GLY A 333 -5.85 11.46 -35.34
N ASP A 334 -6.46 11.99 -36.40
CA ASP A 334 -6.66 11.28 -37.68
C ASP A 334 -5.70 11.75 -38.80
N LYS A 335 -4.63 12.46 -38.42
CA LYS A 335 -3.51 12.82 -39.31
C LYS A 335 -2.16 12.50 -38.66
N ALA A 336 -1.86 11.22 -38.52
CA ALA A 336 -0.50 10.71 -38.38
C ALA A 336 -0.40 9.36 -39.10
#